data_AF-F9EN98-F1
#
_entry.id   AF-F9EN98-F1
#
_cell.length_a   1.000
_cell.length_b   1.000
_cell.length_c   1.000
_cell.angle_alpha   90.00
_cell.angle_beta   90.00
_cell.angle_gamma   90.00
#
_symmetry.space_group_name_H-M   'P 1'
#
loop_
_entity.id
_entity.type
_entity.pdbx_description
1 polymer ?
#
loop_
_entity_poly.entity_id
_entity_poly.type
_entity_poly.pdbx_seq_one_letter_code
_entity_poly.pdbx_strand_id
1 'polypeptide(L)'
;MGGMMSIVMNFRQPDLFAASYLVACQWNPDVVSPMSKNNIWIIVSTGDTKAFPGMNAITDVLKKNGAKVAYASWKGTYTPEEFKLGVNDILKENANINYTTLEKGTVIPENVGNSKGGEHNYTWAIAYDIEGIRDWLFSQSKDKK
;
A
#
# COMPACT_ATOMS: atom_id res chain seq x y z
N MET A 1 -3.32 1.85 13.71
CA MET A 1 -2.07 2.37 14.31
C MET A 1 -0.80 1.69 13.80
N GLY A 2 -0.76 0.36 13.60
CA GLY A 2 0.45 -0.36 13.18
C GLY A 2 1.16 0.24 11.95
N GLY A 3 0.43 0.52 10.86
CA GLY A 3 1.04 1.07 9.65
C GLY A 3 1.68 2.47 9.81
N MET A 4 1.25 3.26 10.80
CA MET A 4 1.91 4.55 11.11
C MET A 4 3.29 4.33 11.72
N MET A 5 3.41 3.35 12.62
CA MET A 5 4.72 2.98 13.19
C MET A 5 5.65 2.41 12.14
N SER A 6 5.14 1.61 11.20
CA SER A 6 5.94 1.12 10.06
C SER A 6 6.51 2.26 9.23
N ILE A 7 5.72 3.33 8.95
CA ILE A 7 6.23 4.53 8.28
C ILE A 7 7.33 5.19 9.12
N VAL A 8 7.13 5.34 10.44
CA VAL A 8 8.13 5.91 11.35
C VAL A 8 9.44 5.14 11.31
N MET A 9 9.38 3.81 11.35
CA MET A 9 10.57 2.99 11.27
C MET A 9 11.25 3.12 9.91
N ASN A 10 10.49 3.14 8.80
CA ASN A 10 11.05 3.30 7.47
C ASN A 10 11.78 4.64 7.28
N PHE A 11 11.24 5.78 7.74
CA PHE A 11 11.96 7.03 7.53
C PHE A 11 13.09 7.27 8.55
N ARG A 12 13.01 6.68 9.76
CA ARG A 12 14.09 6.80 10.77
C ARG A 12 15.22 5.80 10.58
N GLN A 13 14.90 4.64 10.03
CA GLN A 13 15.80 3.51 9.81
C GLN A 13 15.53 2.88 8.43
N PRO A 14 15.77 3.63 7.33
CA PRO A 14 15.39 3.21 5.98
C PRO A 14 16.03 1.88 5.56
N ASP A 15 17.19 1.57 6.10
CA ASP A 15 17.89 0.31 5.81
C ASP A 15 17.46 -0.85 6.72
N LEU A 16 16.53 -0.68 7.67
CA LEU A 16 16.19 -1.74 8.62
C LEU A 16 15.42 -2.90 7.97
N PHE A 17 14.47 -2.59 7.09
CA PHE A 17 13.59 -3.59 6.46
C PHE A 17 13.90 -3.75 4.98
N ALA A 18 13.90 -5.00 4.49
CA ALA A 18 14.01 -5.29 3.06
C ALA A 18 12.83 -4.72 2.26
N ALA A 19 11.63 -4.72 2.86
CA ALA A 19 10.44 -4.13 2.30
C ALA A 19 9.37 -3.84 3.37
N SER A 20 8.35 -3.08 3.00
CA SER A 20 7.22 -2.76 3.85
C SER A 20 5.89 -2.88 3.12
N TYR A 21 4.89 -3.44 3.79
CA TYR A 21 3.50 -3.43 3.34
C TYR A 21 2.68 -2.47 4.20
N LEU A 22 2.24 -1.37 3.60
CA LEU A 22 1.55 -0.28 4.27
C LEU A 22 0.06 -0.27 3.89
N VAL A 23 -0.80 -0.63 4.84
CA VAL A 23 -2.23 -0.83 4.60
C VAL A 23 -3.06 0.18 5.38
N ALA A 24 -3.84 0.99 4.66
CA ALA A 24 -4.74 2.01 5.21
C ALA A 24 -4.11 2.84 6.34
N CYS A 25 -2.86 3.28 6.18
CA CYS A 25 -2.19 4.17 7.13
C CYS A 25 -1.84 5.51 6.49
N GLN A 26 -1.38 6.45 7.31
CA GLN A 26 -0.88 7.74 6.86
C GLN A 26 0.07 8.30 7.91
N TRP A 27 0.86 9.28 7.52
CA TRP A 27 1.74 10.02 8.41
C TRP A 27 1.99 11.43 7.85
N ASN A 28 2.77 12.23 8.57
CA ASN A 28 3.27 13.50 8.06
C ASN A 28 4.19 13.27 6.84
N PRO A 29 3.84 13.76 5.63
CA PRO A 29 4.67 13.62 4.43
C PRO A 29 6.00 14.38 4.48
N ASP A 30 6.14 15.40 5.34
CA ASP A 30 7.36 16.22 5.39
C ASP A 30 8.61 15.46 5.86
N VAL A 31 8.45 14.29 6.46
CA VAL A 31 9.54 13.50 7.05
C VAL A 31 9.85 12.21 6.30
N VAL A 32 9.13 11.89 5.22
CA VAL A 32 9.19 10.55 4.58
C VAL A 32 10.16 10.46 3.41
N SER A 33 10.84 11.55 3.03
CA SER A 33 11.85 11.48 1.94
C SER A 33 12.94 10.42 2.13
N PRO A 34 13.41 10.08 3.37
CA PRO A 34 14.42 9.05 3.56
C PRO A 34 13.97 7.66 3.08
N MET A 35 12.67 7.36 3.06
CA MET A 35 12.17 6.06 2.61
C MET A 35 11.93 5.95 1.09
N SER A 36 12.40 6.93 0.30
CA SER A 36 12.24 6.95 -1.17
C SER A 36 12.92 5.79 -1.91
N LYS A 37 13.91 5.15 -1.28
CA LYS A 37 14.64 3.99 -1.83
C LYS A 37 14.17 2.64 -1.29
N ASN A 38 13.25 2.63 -0.34
CA ASN A 38 12.67 1.39 0.18
C ASN A 38 11.81 0.70 -0.88
N ASN A 39 11.67 -0.61 -0.73
CA ASN A 39 10.64 -1.38 -1.42
C ASN A 39 9.35 -1.31 -0.60
N ILE A 40 8.29 -0.73 -1.15
CA ILE A 40 7.04 -0.50 -0.43
C ILE A 40 5.85 -0.92 -1.29
N TRP A 41 4.93 -1.69 -0.72
CA TRP A 41 3.59 -1.84 -1.26
C TRP A 41 2.59 -1.04 -0.41
N ILE A 42 1.75 -0.25 -1.04
CA ILE A 42 0.69 0.54 -0.40
C ILE A 42 -0.67 0.02 -0.90
N ILE A 43 -1.59 -0.28 0.03
CA ILE A 43 -3.01 -0.54 -0.26
C ILE A 43 -3.86 0.40 0.59
N VAL A 44 -4.78 1.14 -0.05
CA VAL A 44 -5.72 2.03 0.64
C VAL A 44 -7.03 2.18 -0.13
N SER A 45 -8.16 2.20 0.57
CA SER A 45 -9.45 2.53 -0.03
C SER A 45 -9.53 4.00 -0.44
N THR A 46 -9.99 4.29 -1.65
CA THR A 46 -10.35 5.65 -2.07
C THR A 46 -11.51 6.25 -1.26
N GLY A 47 -12.29 5.41 -0.57
CA GLY A 47 -13.32 5.82 0.39
C GLY A 47 -12.77 6.20 1.77
N ASP A 48 -11.51 5.92 2.06
CA ASP A 48 -10.86 6.31 3.31
C ASP A 48 -10.48 7.79 3.30
N THR A 49 -11.33 8.62 3.90
CA THR A 49 -11.17 10.08 3.97
C THR A 49 -9.91 10.59 4.68
N LYS A 50 -9.15 9.72 5.36
CA LYS A 50 -7.91 10.11 6.06
C LYS A 50 -6.67 9.46 5.45
N ALA A 51 -6.68 8.13 5.30
CA ALA A 51 -5.49 7.42 4.85
C ALA A 51 -5.23 7.66 3.36
N PHE A 52 -6.27 7.75 2.53
CA PHE A 52 -6.11 7.95 1.09
C PHE A 52 -5.40 9.27 0.75
N PRO A 53 -5.87 10.46 1.19
CA PRO A 53 -5.14 11.70 0.93
C PRO A 53 -3.74 11.71 1.56
N GLY A 54 -3.57 11.09 2.75
CA GLY A 54 -2.26 10.98 3.39
C GLY A 54 -1.26 10.14 2.59
N MET A 55 -1.69 9.00 2.04
CA MET A 55 -0.85 8.15 1.20
C MET A 55 -0.52 8.78 -0.16
N ASN A 56 -1.46 9.53 -0.74
CA ASN A 56 -1.18 10.36 -1.92
C ASN A 56 -0.05 11.35 -1.61
N ALA A 57 -0.16 12.10 -0.52
CA ALA A 57 0.86 13.08 -0.13
C ALA A 57 2.22 12.44 0.16
N ILE A 58 2.25 11.31 0.87
CA ILE A 58 3.48 10.55 1.10
C ILE A 58 4.09 10.11 -0.23
N THR A 59 3.31 9.50 -1.11
CA THR A 59 3.82 8.94 -2.37
C THR A 59 4.33 10.04 -3.31
N ASP A 60 3.69 11.21 -3.32
CA ASP A 60 4.19 12.38 -4.04
C ASP A 60 5.57 12.82 -3.55
N VAL A 61 5.80 12.83 -2.23
CA VAL A 61 7.11 13.13 -1.66
C VAL A 61 8.14 12.07 -2.07
N LEU A 62 7.81 10.78 -2.00
CA LEU A 62 8.73 9.71 -2.42
C LEU A 62 9.11 9.84 -3.90
N LYS A 63 8.12 10.08 -4.77
CA LYS A 63 8.32 10.27 -6.21
C LYS A 63 9.23 11.47 -6.49
N LYS A 64 9.00 12.61 -5.82
CA LYS A 64 9.86 13.81 -5.92
C LYS A 64 11.30 13.54 -5.47
N ASN A 65 11.51 12.60 -4.56
CA ASN A 65 12.82 12.20 -4.06
C ASN A 65 13.41 10.98 -4.79
N GLY A 66 12.89 10.67 -6.00
CA GLY A 66 13.48 9.70 -6.90
C GLY A 66 13.06 8.24 -6.64
N ALA A 67 11.92 8.02 -6.00
CA ALA A 67 11.25 6.73 -6.04
C ALA A 67 10.59 6.52 -7.41
N LYS A 68 10.67 5.31 -7.94
CA LYS A 68 9.82 4.87 -9.06
C LYS A 68 8.53 4.32 -8.48
N VAL A 69 7.40 4.84 -8.94
CA VAL A 69 6.08 4.48 -8.42
C VAL A 69 5.23 3.86 -9.53
N ALA A 70 4.74 2.65 -9.29
CA ALA A 70 3.71 2.00 -10.09
C ALA A 70 2.35 2.22 -9.42
N TYR A 71 1.31 2.45 -10.22
CA TYR A 71 -0.04 2.72 -9.72
C TYR A 71 -1.03 1.69 -10.23
N ALA A 72 -1.94 1.25 -9.38
CA ALA A 72 -3.08 0.44 -9.77
C ALA A 72 -4.36 0.83 -9.01
N SER A 73 -5.50 0.56 -9.63
CA SER A 73 -6.82 0.72 -9.02
C SER A 73 -7.60 -0.57 -9.21
N TRP A 74 -8.03 -1.18 -8.11
CA TRP A 74 -8.77 -2.44 -8.10
C TRP A 74 -10.10 -2.26 -7.39
N LYS A 75 -11.04 -3.18 -7.62
CA LYS A 75 -12.21 -3.29 -6.74
C LYS A 75 -11.84 -4.14 -5.55
N GLY A 76 -12.31 -3.78 -4.37
CA GLY A 76 -12.22 -4.60 -3.17
C GLY A 76 -12.98 -5.93 -3.29
N THR A 77 -13.88 -6.05 -4.26
CA THR A 77 -14.64 -7.26 -4.60
C THR A 77 -13.98 -8.11 -5.69
N TYR A 78 -12.72 -7.83 -6.07
CA TYR A 78 -12.01 -8.68 -7.03
C TYR A 78 -11.93 -10.13 -6.53
N THR A 79 -12.01 -11.09 -7.46
CA THR A 79 -11.72 -12.48 -7.15
C THR A 79 -10.22 -12.68 -6.90
N PRO A 80 -9.80 -13.80 -6.28
CA PRO A 80 -8.39 -14.13 -6.14
C PRO A 80 -7.60 -14.10 -7.47
N GLU A 81 -8.22 -14.57 -8.56
CA GLU A 81 -7.63 -14.54 -9.90
C GLU A 81 -7.47 -13.12 -10.44
N GLU A 82 -8.47 -12.25 -10.23
CA GLU A 82 -8.39 -10.85 -10.62
C GLU A 82 -7.31 -10.10 -9.84
N PHE A 83 -7.18 -10.35 -8.54
CA PHE A 83 -6.08 -9.83 -7.72
C PHE A 83 -4.72 -10.33 -8.21
N LYS A 84 -4.61 -11.62 -8.55
CA LYS A 84 -3.38 -12.19 -9.10
C LYS A 84 -2.96 -11.51 -10.41
N LEU A 85 -3.92 -11.27 -11.32
CA LEU A 85 -3.65 -10.55 -12.57
C LEU A 85 -3.22 -9.11 -12.28
N GLY A 86 -3.95 -8.40 -11.41
CA GLY A 86 -3.60 -7.03 -11.02
C GLY A 86 -2.21 -6.89 -10.39
N VAL A 87 -1.81 -7.86 -9.55
CA VAL A 87 -0.46 -7.93 -8.98
C VAL A 87 0.59 -8.17 -10.06
N ASN A 88 0.36 -9.11 -10.97
CA ASN A 88 1.29 -9.37 -12.07
C ASN A 88 1.47 -8.15 -12.96
N ASP A 89 0.41 -7.38 -13.20
CA ASP A 89 0.46 -6.19 -14.05
C ASP A 89 1.25 -5.06 -13.40
N ILE A 90 0.99 -4.73 -12.13
CA ILE A 90 1.74 -3.66 -11.44
C ILE A 90 3.23 -4.03 -11.27
N LEU A 91 3.56 -5.32 -11.10
CA LEU A 91 4.95 -5.76 -10.98
C LEU A 91 5.76 -5.63 -12.27
N LYS A 92 5.12 -5.65 -13.46
CA LYS A 92 5.80 -5.40 -14.74
C LYS A 92 6.38 -4.00 -14.83
N GLU A 93 5.81 -3.04 -14.09
CA GLU A 93 6.32 -1.67 -14.02
C GLU A 93 7.70 -1.61 -13.37
N ASN A 94 8.15 -2.65 -12.64
CA ASN A 94 9.47 -2.71 -12.01
C ASN A 94 9.79 -1.44 -11.21
N ALA A 95 8.88 -1.10 -10.30
CA ALA A 95 8.93 0.06 -9.41
C ALA A 95 9.29 -0.40 -7.99
N ASN A 96 9.99 0.45 -7.24
CA ASN A 96 10.26 0.17 -5.81
C ASN A 96 9.05 0.51 -4.93
N ILE A 97 8.15 1.39 -5.40
CA ILE A 97 6.88 1.69 -4.71
C ILE A 97 5.71 1.22 -5.58
N ASN A 98 4.97 0.24 -5.07
CA ASN A 98 3.71 -0.23 -5.68
C ASN A 98 2.55 0.42 -4.92
N TYR A 99 1.85 1.36 -5.54
CA TYR A 99 0.69 2.02 -4.95
C TYR A 99 -0.60 1.51 -5.58
N THR A 100 -1.31 0.67 -4.85
CA THR A 100 -2.64 0.21 -5.20
C THR A 100 -3.73 0.92 -4.39
N THR A 101 -4.81 1.30 -5.08
CA THR A 101 -6.05 1.78 -4.46
C THR A 101 -7.19 0.78 -4.60
N LEU A 102 -8.08 0.75 -3.60
CA LEU A 102 -9.35 0.02 -3.68
C LEU A 102 -10.51 1.01 -3.92
N GLU A 103 -11.40 0.67 -4.86
CA GLU A 103 -12.53 1.53 -5.23
C GLU A 103 -13.54 1.68 -4.07
N LYS A 104 -13.94 2.92 -3.77
CA LYS A 104 -14.94 3.24 -2.77
C LYS A 104 -16.24 2.47 -3.06
N GLY A 105 -16.87 1.94 -2.02
CA GLY A 105 -18.10 1.16 -2.15
C GLY A 105 -17.88 -0.30 -2.56
N THR A 106 -16.64 -0.73 -2.79
CA THR A 106 -16.29 -2.13 -3.07
C THR A 106 -15.50 -2.79 -1.93
N VAL A 107 -15.18 -2.03 -0.88
CA VAL A 107 -14.35 -2.50 0.25
C VAL A 107 -15.19 -3.01 1.41
N ILE A 108 -16.34 -2.38 1.67
CA ILE A 108 -17.24 -2.78 2.76
C ILE A 108 -18.12 -3.93 2.24
N PRO A 109 -18.18 -5.09 2.94
CA PRO A 109 -19.07 -6.18 2.58
C PRO A 109 -20.55 -5.73 2.52
N GLU A 110 -21.28 -6.17 1.50
CA GLU A 110 -22.67 -5.75 1.27
C GLU A 110 -23.59 -6.01 2.47
N ASN A 111 -23.36 -7.11 3.19
CA ASN A 111 -24.15 -7.52 4.35
C ASN A 111 -23.89 -6.72 5.63
N VAL A 112 -22.86 -5.88 5.66
CA VAL A 112 -22.50 -5.04 6.82
C VAL A 112 -23.15 -3.65 6.72
N GLY A 113 -23.44 -3.19 5.50
CA GLY A 113 -23.90 -1.82 5.24
C GLY A 113 -22.81 -0.76 5.47
N ASN A 114 -23.05 0.46 4.99
CA ASN A 114 -22.06 1.54 5.09
C ASN A 114 -21.87 1.95 6.57
N SER A 115 -20.66 1.78 7.08
CA SER A 115 -20.29 2.14 8.46
C SER A 115 -19.24 3.23 8.48
N LYS A 116 -19.29 4.12 9.49
CA LYS A 116 -18.29 5.18 9.67
C LYS A 116 -16.92 4.56 9.87
N GLY A 117 -16.00 4.80 8.94
CA GLY A 117 -14.67 4.18 8.95
C GLY A 117 -14.61 2.77 8.37
N GLY A 118 -15.71 2.25 7.79
CA GLY A 118 -15.74 0.94 7.15
C GLY A 118 -14.73 0.83 6.00
N GLU A 119 -14.63 1.86 5.17
CA GLU A 119 -13.63 1.94 4.08
C GLU A 119 -12.19 1.81 4.59
N HIS A 120 -11.90 2.34 5.78
CA HIS A 120 -10.60 2.18 6.44
C HIS A 120 -10.42 0.74 6.94
N ASN A 121 -11.41 0.25 7.70
CA ASN A 121 -11.26 -0.99 8.44
C ASN A 121 -11.29 -2.25 7.56
N TYR A 122 -12.19 -2.30 6.59
CA TYR A 122 -12.32 -3.47 5.72
C TYR A 122 -11.21 -3.55 4.67
N THR A 123 -10.45 -2.48 4.46
CA THR A 123 -9.24 -2.52 3.62
C THR A 123 -8.27 -3.59 4.12
N TRP A 124 -8.10 -3.79 5.44
CA TRP A 124 -7.15 -4.78 5.97
C TRP A 124 -7.52 -6.21 5.61
N ALA A 125 -8.81 -6.57 5.70
CA ALA A 125 -9.28 -7.91 5.42
C ALA A 125 -8.96 -8.32 3.97
N ILE A 126 -9.18 -7.40 3.03
CA ILE A 126 -8.86 -7.60 1.61
C ILE A 126 -7.34 -7.61 1.40
N ALA A 127 -6.65 -6.57 1.88
CA ALA A 127 -5.23 -6.36 1.66
C ALA A 127 -4.37 -7.56 2.10
N TYR A 128 -4.66 -8.15 3.25
CA TYR A 128 -3.90 -9.28 3.77
C TYR A 128 -4.27 -10.61 3.13
N ASP A 129 -5.37 -10.69 2.38
CA ASP A 129 -5.79 -11.89 1.66
C ASP A 129 -5.20 -12.01 0.24
N ILE A 130 -4.64 -10.92 -0.30
CA ILE A 130 -4.01 -10.91 -1.63
C ILE A 130 -2.67 -11.67 -1.63
N GLU A 131 -2.68 -12.88 -2.21
CA GLU A 131 -1.52 -13.79 -2.26
C GLU A 131 -0.30 -13.18 -2.95
N GLY A 132 -0.48 -12.58 -4.13
CA GLY A 132 0.64 -12.04 -4.90
C GLY A 132 1.41 -10.92 -4.17
N ILE A 133 0.77 -10.16 -3.28
CA ILE A 133 1.47 -9.15 -2.46
C ILE A 133 2.31 -9.83 -1.36
N ARG A 134 1.80 -10.93 -0.77
CA ARG A 134 2.57 -11.73 0.20
C ARG A 134 3.79 -12.35 -0.48
N ASP A 135 3.61 -12.94 -1.66
CA ASP A 135 4.71 -13.50 -2.45
C ASP A 135 5.76 -12.45 -2.78
N TRP A 136 5.32 -11.27 -3.24
CA TRP A 136 6.20 -10.14 -3.47
C TRP A 136 6.97 -9.78 -2.20
N LEU A 137 6.31 -9.67 -1.05
CA LEU A 137 6.94 -9.30 0.23
C LEU A 137 8.02 -10.33 0.63
N PHE A 138 7.72 -11.63 0.51
CA PHE A 138 8.67 -12.71 0.83
C PHE A 138 9.83 -12.82 -0.16
N SER A 139 9.68 -12.30 -1.39
CA SER A 139 10.78 -12.25 -2.36
C SER A 139 11.82 -11.15 -2.07
N GLN A 140 11.51 -10.19 -1.19
CA GLN A 140 12.40 -9.07 -0.89
C GLN A 140 13.52 -9.49 0.07
N SER A 141 14.73 -9.02 -0.20
CA SER A 141 15.91 -9.28 0.63
C SER A 141 16.77 -8.03 0.78
N LYS A 142 17.46 -7.91 1.91
CA LYS A 142 18.53 -6.92 2.09
C LYS A 142 19.84 -7.35 1.41
N ASP A 143 20.03 -8.65 1.26
CA ASP A 143 21.20 -9.20 0.60
C ASP A 143 21.02 -9.00 -0.90
N LYS A 144 21.82 -8.13 -1.48
CA LYS A 144 21.99 -8.07 -2.93
C LYS A 144 22.53 -9.44 -3.37
N LYS A 145 21.72 -10.21 -4.08
CA LYS A 145 22.27 -11.26 -4.95
C LYS A 145 23.03 -10.61 -6.09
#